data_AF-A0A0F9NE31-F1
#
_entry.id   AF-A0A0F9NE31-F1
#
_cell.length_a   1.000
_cell.length_b   1.000
_cell.length_c   1.000
_cell.angle_alpha   90.00
_cell.angle_beta   90.00
_cell.angle_gamma   90.00
#
_symmetry.space_group_name_H-M   'P 1'
#
loop_
_entity.id
_entity.type
_entity.pdbx_description
1 polymer ?
#
loop_
_entity_poly.entity_id
_entity_poly.type
_entity_poly.pdbx_seq_one_letter_code
_entity_poly.pdbx_strand_id
1 'polypeptide(L)' 'MIHLGFDPYHQQAIAFYGGQKLFCRECTRTTEIIDGLFAVSKKVKGALPYTHKVEYSHQAWSDLLSVAQ' A
#
# COMPACT_ATOMS: atom_id res chain seq x y z
N MET A 1 0.75 -4.76 -10.22
CA MET A 1 0.38 -3.37 -9.90
C MET A 1 0.10 -3.37 -8.42
N ILE A 2 0.64 -2.43 -7.65
CA ILE A 2 0.39 -2.39 -6.21
C ILE A 2 -0.87 -1.55 -5.98
N HIS A 3 -1.82 -2.08 -5.22
CA HIS A 3 -2.99 -1.33 -4.76
C HIS A 3 -2.78 -0.99 -3.30
N LEU A 4 -2.75 0.30 -2.99
CA LEU A 4 -2.74 0.81 -1.63
C LEU A 4 -4.16 1.14 -1.20
N GLY A 5 -4.49 0.84 0.04
CA GLY A 5 -5.77 1.18 0.62
C GLY A 5 -5.69 1.22 2.14
N PHE A 6 -6.86 1.35 2.75
CA PHE A 6 -7.02 1.36 4.20
C PHE A 6 -8.08 0.32 4.58
N ASP A 7 -7.76 -0.51 5.58
CA ASP A 7 -8.68 -1.48 6.15
C ASP A 7 -9.44 -0.83 7.34
N PRO A 8 -10.75 -0.56 7.21
CA PRO A 8 -11.49 0.14 8.25
C PRO A 8 -11.73 -0.71 9.51
N TYR A 9 -11.69 -2.04 9.39
CA TYR A 9 -11.91 -2.95 10.52
C TYR A 9 -10.68 -3.01 11.43
N HIS A 10 -9.49 -3.11 10.83
CA HIS A 10 -8.22 -3.16 11.57
C HIS A 10 -7.59 -1.78 11.78
N GLN A 11 -8.18 -0.74 11.19
CA GLN A 11 -7.69 0.65 11.19
C GLN A 11 -6.24 0.79 10.69
N GLN A 12 -5.87 0.03 9.66
CA GLN A 12 -4.48 -0.04 9.18
C GLN A 12 -4.37 0.11 7.66
N ALA A 13 -3.22 0.60 7.22
CA ALA A 13 -2.88 0.63 5.80
C ALA A 13 -2.66 -0.79 5.27
N ILE A 14 -3.15 -1.05 4.05
CA ILE A 14 -3.02 -2.34 3.38
C ILE A 14 -2.45 -2.16 1.97
N ALA A 15 -1.68 -3.15 1.54
CA ALA A 15 -1.13 -3.22 0.20
C ALA A 15 -1.51 -4.55 -0.46
N PHE A 16 -1.91 -4.50 -1.73
CA PHE A 16 -2.20 -5.69 -2.53
C PHE A 16 -1.33 -5.75 -3.77
N TYR A 17 -0.73 -6.92 -4.02
CA TYR A 17 0.06 -7.20 -5.22
C TYR A 17 -0.01 -8.68 -5.55
N GLY A 18 -0.33 -9.01 -6.81
CA GLY A 18 -0.29 -10.40 -7.29
C GLY A 18 -1.18 -11.39 -6.52
N GLY A 19 -2.29 -10.92 -5.93
CA GLY A 19 -3.18 -11.74 -5.09
C GLY A 19 -2.79 -11.82 -3.61
N GLN A 20 -1.63 -11.29 -3.22
CA GLN A 20 -1.20 -11.19 -1.83
C GLN A 20 -1.73 -9.89 -1.20
N LYS A 21 -2.33 -9.99 -0.01
CA LYS A 21 -2.69 -8.86 0.86
C LYS A 21 -1.65 -8.74 1.97
N LEU A 22 -1.14 -7.54 2.21
CA LEU A 22 -0.28 -7.21 3.35
C LEU A 22 -0.97 -6.19 4.25
N PHE A 23 -0.86 -6.41 5.55
CA PHE A 23 -1.14 -5.41 6.57
C PHE A 23 0.17 -4.71 6.92
N CYS A 24 0.21 -3.41 6.73
CA CYS A 24 1.42 -2.64 6.96
C CYS A 24 1.53 -2.31 8.45
N ARG A 25 2.67 -2.58 9.06
CA ARG A 25 2.90 -2.29 10.49
C ARG A 25 2.87 -0.79 10.72
N GLU A 26 2.22 -0.34 11.79
CA GLU A 26 2.33 1.05 12.22
C GLU A 26 3.74 1.33 12.76
N CYS A 27 4.59 1.90 11.91
CA CYS A 27 5.90 2.41 12.28
C CYS A 27 6.34 3.51 11.31
N THR A 28 7.31 4.33 11.72
CA THR A 28 7.83 5.45 10.92
C THR A 28 8.25 5.02 9.51
N ARG A 29 8.93 3.87 9.40
CA ARG A 29 9.40 3.35 8.11
C ARG A 29 8.24 2.98 7.18
N THR A 30 7.15 2.44 7.71
CA THR A 30 5.94 2.17 6.92
C THR A 30 5.35 3.46 6.38
N THR A 31 5.23 4.50 7.22
CA THR A 31 4.70 5.80 6.80
C THR A 31 5.54 6.38 5.66
N GLU A 32 6.87 6.38 5.78
CA GLU A 32 7.77 6.86 4.72
C GLU A 32 7.59 6.11 3.40
N ILE A 33 7.49 4.77 3.45
CA ILE A 33 7.28 3.94 2.27
C ILE A 33 5.90 4.23 1.65
N ILE A 34 4.84 4.23 2.46
CA ILE A 34 3.46 4.49 2.01
C ILE A 34 3.35 5.86 1.37
N ASP A 35 3.89 6.91 1.99
CA ASP A 35 3.83 8.30 1.49
C ASP A 35 4.58 8.43 0.17
N GLY A 36 5.77 7.84 0.07
CA GLY A 36 6.54 7.80 -1.18
C GLY A 36 5.77 7.10 -2.30
N LEU A 37 5.10 5.99 -1.99
CA LEU A 37 4.26 5.29 -2.95
C LEU A 37 2.99 6.07 -3.31
N PHE A 38 2.40 6.79 -2.37
CA PHE A 38 1.25 7.67 -2.61
C PHE A 38 1.60 8.80 -3.57
N ALA A 39 2.77 9.41 -3.41
CA ALA A 39 3.25 10.50 -4.27
C ALA A 39 3.35 10.11 -5.76
N VAL A 40 3.63 8.84 -6.04
CA VAL A 40 3.71 8.29 -7.41
C VAL A 40 2.47 7.50 -7.83
N SER A 41 1.46 7.43 -6.96
CA SER A 41 0.25 6.67 -7.22
C SER A 41 -0.76 7.45 -8.07
N LYS A 42 -1.67 6.72 -8.70
CA LYS A 42 -2.86 7.28 -9.37
C LYS A 42 -4.11 6.84 -8.61
N LYS A 43 -5.06 7.76 -8.39
CA LYS A 43 -6.36 7.42 -7.80
C LYS A 43 -7.14 6.49 -8.74
N VAL A 44 -7.75 5.44 -8.20
CA VAL A 44 -8.58 4.52 -8.99
C VAL A 44 -10.04 4.99 -8.93
N LYS A 45 -10.63 5.34 -10.08
CA LYS A 45 -12.08 5.64 -10.18
C LYS A 45 -12.87 4.32 -10.08
N GLY A 46 -13.89 4.28 -9.23
CA GLY A 46 -14.78 3.11 -9.06
C GLY A 46 -14.30 2.03 -8.08
N ALA A 47 -13.18 2.24 -7.39
CA ALA A 47 -12.74 1.39 -6.28
C ALA A 47 -13.22 1.95 -4.92
N LEU A 48 -12.93 1.24 -3.82
CA LEU A 48 -13.18 1.75 -2.47
C LEU A 48 -12.55 3.13 -2.27
N PRO A 49 -13.14 4.00 -1.42
CA PRO A 49 -12.54 5.26 -1.03
C PRO A 49 -11.07 5.06 -0.62
N TYR A 50 -10.20 5.99 -1.03
CA TYR A 50 -8.76 5.95 -0.72
C TYR A 50 -7.96 4.80 -1.37
N THR A 51 -8.49 4.17 -2.43
CA THR A 51 -7.71 3.20 -3.22
C THR A 51 -6.80 3.91 -4.23
N HIS A 52 -5.50 3.68 -4.09
CA HIS A 52 -4.45 4.22 -4.95
C HIS A 52 -3.73 3.09 -5.67
N LYS A 53 -3.42 3.26 -6.96
CA LYS A 53 -2.62 2.30 -7.73
C LYS A 53 -1.23 2.83 -8.00
N VAL A 54 -0.22 1.98 -7.82
CA VAL A 54 1.17 2.27 -8.14
C VAL A 54 1.60 1.37 -9.31
N GLU A 55 2.08 1.99 -10.38
CA GLU A 55 2.64 1.28 -11.52
C GLU A 55 4.03 0.74 -11.14
N TYR A 56 4.08 -0.59 -11.02
CA TYR A 56 5.21 -1.51 -10.81
C TYR A 56 6.61 -0.94 -10.45
N SER A 57 7.04 -1.25 -9.22
CA SER A 57 8.44 -1.52 -8.89
C SER A 57 8.48 -2.77 -7.99
N HIS A 58 9.24 -3.80 -8.38
CA HIS A 58 9.45 -4.97 -7.51
C HIS A 58 10.13 -4.55 -6.20
N GLN A 59 10.96 -3.50 -6.24
CA GLN A 59 11.57 -2.90 -5.06
C GLN A 59 10.52 -2.37 -4.08
N ALA A 60 9.51 -1.63 -4.58
CA ALA A 60 8.43 -1.11 -3.74
C ALA A 60 7.68 -2.22 -2.99
N TRP A 61 7.45 -3.36 -3.64
CA TRP A 61 6.82 -4.51 -2.97
C TRP A 61 7.75 -5.15 -1.94
N SER A 62 9.04 -5.27 -2.25
CA SER A 62 10.05 -5.76 -1.29
C SER A 62 10.16 -4.86 -0.06
N ASP A 63 10.10 -3.54 -0.24
CA ASP A 63 10.15 -2.57 0.86
C ASP A 63 8.90 -2.71 1.75
N LEU A 64 7.72 -2.89 1.16
CA LEU A 64 6.48 -3.16 1.89
C LEU A 64 6.54 -4.48 2.67
N LEU A 65 7.11 -5.54 2.08
CA LEU A 65 7.31 -6.82 2.78
C LEU A 65 8.23 -6.67 4.00
N SER A 66 9.22 -5.77 3.94
CA SER A 66 10.13 -5.52 5.07
C SER A 66 9.45 -4.86 6.28
N VAL A 67 8.26 -4.30 6.09
CA VAL A 67 7.48 -3.60 7.12
C VAL A 67 6.06 -4.17 7.31
N ALA A 68 5.78 -5.34 6.74
CA ALA A 68 4.52 -6.04 6.94
C ALA A 68 4.44 -6.67 8.35
N GLN A 69 3.23 -6.80 8.88
CA GLN A 69 2.95 -7.50 10.15
C GLN A 69 2.85 -9.02 9.98
#